data_AF-A0A4Q3Y6R5-F1
#
_entry.id   AF-A0A4Q3Y6R5-F1
#
_cell.length_a   1.000
_cell.length_b   1.000
_cell.length_c   1.000
_cell.angle_alpha   90.00
_cell.angle_beta   90.00
_cell.angle_gamma   90.00
#
_symmetry.space_group_name_H-M   'P 1'
#
loop_
_entity.id
_entity.type
_entity.pdbx_description
1 polymer ?
#
loop_
_entity_poly.entity_id
_entity_poly.type
_entity_poly.pdbx_seq_one_letter_code
_entity_poly.pdbx_strand_id
1 'polypeptide(L)' 'VQYLRVVIGQLRHKIEPDPAVPTVVLTEAGVGYRLEG' A
#
# COMPACT_ATOMS: atom_id res chain seq x y z
N VAL A 1 4.70 1.83 17.10
CA VAL A 1 3.46 1.91 16.28
C VAL A 1 3.85 1.93 14.81
N GLN A 2 3.94 0.75 14.17
CA GLN A 2 4.30 0.62 12.73
C GLN A 2 3.45 -0.45 12.02
N TYR A 3 2.31 -0.80 12.62
CA TYR A 3 1.51 -1.94 12.19
C TYR A 3 0.88 -1.72 10.82
N LEU A 4 0.33 -0.52 10.56
CA LEU A 4 -0.33 -0.22 9.29
C LEU A 4 0.62 -0.36 8.09
N ARG A 5 1.85 0.16 8.18
CA ARG A 5 2.84 0.04 7.09
C ARG A 5 3.18 -1.43 6.80
N VAL A 6 3.33 -2.25 7.84
CA VAL A 6 3.61 -3.68 7.68
C VAL A 6 2.45 -4.38 7.00
N VAL A 7 1.22 -4.15 7.47
CA VAL A 7 0.01 -4.73 6.89
C VAL A 7 -0.19 -4.29 5.44
N ILE A 8 0.03 -3.00 5.12
CA ILE A 8 -0.07 -2.52 3.74
C ILE A 8 1.00 -3.14 2.85
N GLY A 9 2.23 -3.31 3.35
CA GLY A 9 3.28 -4.03 2.62
C GLY A 9 2.85 -5.47 2.28
N GLN A 10 2.33 -6.20 3.28
CA GLN A 10 1.81 -7.55 3.09
C GLN A 10 0.61 -7.60 2.13
N LEU A 11 -0.25 -6.58 2.14
CA LEU A 11 -1.40 -6.48 1.25
C LEU A 11 -0.94 -6.26 -0.19
N ARG A 12 -0.02 -5.31 -0.44
CA ARG A 12 0.54 -5.04 -1.77
C ARG A 12 1.17 -6.28 -2.39
N HIS A 13 1.90 -7.07 -1.60
CA HIS A 13 2.44 -8.37 -2.05
C HIS A 13 1.39 -9.37 -2.56
N LYS A 14 0.12 -9.21 -2.20
CA LYS A 14 -0.96 -10.12 -2.60
C LYS A 14 -1.77 -9.62 -3.79
N ILE A 15 -1.83 -8.30 -4.02
CA ILE A 15 -2.78 -7.70 -4.95
C ILE A 15 -2.13 -6.86 -6.04
N GLU A 16 -0.91 -6.36 -5.82
CA GLU A 16 -0.19 -5.58 -6.82
C GLU A 16 0.59 -6.54 -7.74
N PRO A 17 0.62 -6.28 -9.06
CA PRO A 17 1.52 -6.99 -9.97
C PRO A 17 3.00 -6.80 -9.60
N ASP A 18 3.37 -5.58 -9.17
CA ASP A 18 4.67 -5.26 -8.59
C ASP A 18 4.47 -4.42 -7.30
N PRO A 19 4.77 -4.98 -6.12
CA PRO A 19 4.64 -4.27 -4.84
C PRO A 19 5.53 -3.03 -4.68
N ALA A 20 6.61 -2.92 -5.47
CA ALA A 20 7.49 -1.76 -5.49
C ALA A 20 6.92 -0.60 -6.31
N VAL A 21 5.99 -0.89 -7.23
CA VAL A 21 5.30 0.09 -8.09
C VAL A 21 3.77 -0.07 -7.90
N PRO A 22 3.23 0.29 -6.72
CA PRO A 22 1.83 0.04 -6.41
C PRO A 22 0.90 0.90 -7.26
N THR A 23 -0.18 0.27 -7.75
CA THR A 23 -1.23 0.90 -8.57
C THR A 23 -2.60 0.84 -7.92
N VAL A 24 -2.82 -0.07 -6.97
CA VAL A 24 -4.09 -0.26 -6.27
C VAL A 24 -4.09 0.42 -4.91
N VAL A 25 -3.01 0.30 -4.14
CA VAL A 25 -2.88 0.90 -2.80
C VAL A 25 -1.80 1.98 -2.85
N LEU A 26 -2.17 3.24 -3.01
CA LEU A 26 -1.24 4.36 -3.12
C LEU A 26 -0.89 4.96 -1.76
N THR A 27 0.32 5.50 -1.63
CA THR A 27 0.73 6.26 -0.44
C THR A 27 0.49 7.74 -0.68
N GLU A 28 -0.30 8.37 0.18
CA GLU A 28 -0.59 9.80 0.15
C GLU A 28 0.16 10.48 1.30
N ALA A 29 1.17 11.29 0.95
CA ALA A 29 2.06 11.90 1.93
C ALA A 29 1.30 12.79 2.92
N GLY A 30 1.52 12.57 4.22
CA GLY A 30 0.84 13.31 5.29
C GLY A 30 -0.61 12.85 5.58
N VAL A 31 -1.17 11.95 4.76
CA VAL A 31 -2.55 11.45 4.92
C VAL A 31 -2.57 9.97 5.28
N GLY A 32 -1.89 9.12 4.49
CA GLY A 32 -1.88 7.68 4.70
C GLY A 32 -1.88 6.89 3.39
N TYR A 33 -2.89 6.04 3.22
CA TYR A 33 -3.02 5.19 2.05
C TYR A 33 -4.39 5.36 1.40
N ARG A 34 -4.43 5.30 0.08
CA ARG A 34 -5.62 5.42 -0.76
C ARG A 34 -5.78 4.17 -1.61
N LEU A 35 -7.02 3.74 -1.80
CA LEU A 35 -7.36 2.68 -2.74
C LEU A 35 -7.77 3.32 -4.07
N GLU A 36 -7.18 2.86 -5.16
CA GLU A 36 -7.56 3.18 -6.53
C GLU A 36 -7.80 1.89 -7.31
N GLY A 37 -8.69 1.93 -8.30
CA GLY A 37 -9.13 0.78 -9.09
C GLY A 37 -9.64 1.19 -10.45
#